data_AF-A0A2C9KPF1-F1
#
_entry.id   AF-A0A2C9KPF1-F1
#
_cell.length_a   1.000
_cell.length_b   1.000
_cell.length_c   1.000
_cell.angle_alpha   90.00
_cell.angle_beta   90.00
_cell.angle_gamma   90.00
#
_symmetry.space_group_name_H-M   'P 1'
#
loop_
_entity.id
_entity.type
_entity.pdbx_description
1 polymer ?
#
loop_
_entity_poly.entity_id
_entity_poly.type
_entity_poly.pdbx_seq_one_letter_code
_entity_poly.pdbx_strand_id
1 'polypeptide(L)'
;MAQDIAKSPHVAHASYIVWPADLMRAGYGPSMRLAYRLAIEAVRYAVRPYCPLACIDGSIPWYPHHSYMLPRADATVKVVSIASCYGKSVQVKAMHAIHKLYPEYGFDSHHGYYCKQHHDAIVKYGMIIGVHRFGVIARMPAFQAHKLTKHPTPYERSV
;
A
#
# COMPACT_ATOMS: atom_id res chain seq x y z
N MET A 1 -7.98 10.01 15.03
CA MET A 1 -6.78 10.87 14.89
C MET A 1 -6.34 11.02 13.43
N ALA A 2 -5.83 10.00 12.73
CA ALA A 2 -5.35 10.16 11.34
C ALA A 2 -6.46 10.49 10.31
N GLN A 3 -7.64 9.88 10.45
CA GLN A 3 -8.79 10.19 9.60
C GLN A 3 -9.37 11.59 9.87
N ASP A 4 -9.17 12.12 11.08
CA ASP A 4 -9.66 13.45 11.45
C ASP A 4 -8.74 14.54 10.89
N ILE A 5 -7.43 14.26 10.83
CA ILE A 5 -6.44 15.15 10.19
C ILE A 5 -6.71 15.27 8.68
N ALA A 6 -7.06 14.16 8.01
CA ALA A 6 -7.39 14.17 6.58
C ALA A 6 -8.67 14.96 6.26
N LYS A 7 -9.58 15.14 7.23
CA LYS A 7 -10.81 15.95 7.05
C LYS A 7 -10.58 17.45 7.28
N SER A 8 -9.40 17.84 7.75
CA SER A 8 -9.08 19.26 7.99
C SER A 8 -8.96 19.99 6.65
N PRO A 9 -9.61 21.16 6.47
CA PRO A 9 -9.46 21.96 5.25
C PRO A 9 -8.04 22.54 5.09
N HIS A 10 -7.22 22.47 6.14
CA HIS A 10 -5.83 22.95 6.13
C HIS A 10 -4.82 21.85 5.73
N VAL A 11 -5.29 20.65 5.40
CA VAL A 11 -4.44 19.52 5.04
C VAL A 11 -4.84 19.01 3.66
N ALA A 12 -3.91 19.10 2.72
CA ALA A 12 -4.00 18.37 1.46
C ALA A 12 -3.36 16.99 1.63
N HIS A 13 -4.01 15.95 1.11
CA HIS A 13 -3.51 14.59 1.17
C HIS A 13 -3.79 13.85 -0.13
N ALA A 14 -2.95 12.88 -0.46
CA ALA A 14 -3.16 11.94 -1.55
C ALA A 14 -2.57 10.58 -1.15
N SER A 15 -3.15 9.50 -1.67
CA SER A 15 -2.65 8.14 -1.46
C SER A 15 -2.78 7.35 -2.73
N TYR A 16 -1.74 6.58 -3.06
CA TYR A 16 -1.74 5.67 -4.20
C TYR A 16 -1.41 4.26 -3.71
N ILE A 17 -2.25 3.30 -4.08
CA ILE A 17 -2.03 1.88 -3.79
C ILE A 17 -1.42 1.24 -5.02
N VAL A 18 -0.31 0.51 -4.85
CA VAL A 18 0.23 -0.35 -5.90
C VAL A 18 -0.16 -1.79 -5.63
N TRP A 19 -0.92 -2.38 -6.55
CA TRP A 19 -1.39 -3.74 -6.40
C TRP A 19 -0.29 -4.76 -6.72
N PRO A 20 -0.34 -5.96 -6.14
CA PRO A 20 0.62 -7.03 -6.40
C PRO A 20 0.82 -7.37 -7.88
N ALA A 21 -0.23 -7.26 -8.71
CA ALA A 21 -0.10 -7.41 -10.16
C ALA A 21 0.87 -6.39 -10.79
N ASP A 22 0.77 -5.12 -10.38
CA ASP A 22 1.65 -4.05 -10.86
C ASP A 22 3.06 -4.20 -10.30
N LEU A 23 3.17 -4.59 -9.03
CA LEU A 23 4.42 -4.84 -8.35
C LEU A 23 5.19 -6.00 -9.00
N MET A 24 4.50 -7.07 -9.41
CA MET A 24 5.12 -8.21 -10.08
C MET A 24 5.58 -7.86 -11.50
N ARG A 25 4.91 -6.91 -12.17
CA ARG A 25 5.29 -6.44 -13.51
C ARG A 25 6.49 -5.48 -13.48
N ALA A 26 6.49 -4.51 -12.56
CA ALA A 26 7.48 -3.42 -12.55
C ALA A 26 8.60 -3.59 -11.50
N GLY A 27 8.44 -4.53 -10.56
CA GLY A 27 9.32 -4.67 -9.39
C GLY A 27 8.99 -3.68 -8.27
N TYR A 28 9.44 -4.00 -7.04
CA TYR A 28 9.11 -3.23 -5.84
C TYR A 28 9.62 -1.79 -5.89
N GLY A 29 10.91 -1.58 -6.17
CA GLY A 29 11.53 -0.25 -6.19
C GLY A 29 10.85 0.73 -7.16
N PRO A 30 10.74 0.39 -8.47
CA PRO A 30 10.04 1.23 -9.45
C PRO A 30 8.58 1.51 -9.09
N SER A 31 7.87 0.50 -8.59
CA SER A 31 6.48 0.63 -8.13
C SER A 31 6.32 1.65 -7.00
N MET A 32 7.16 1.55 -5.97
CA MET A 32 7.12 2.48 -4.84
C MET A 32 7.47 3.90 -5.27
N ARG A 33 8.47 4.08 -6.13
CA ARG A 33 8.83 5.39 -6.68
C ARG A 33 7.69 6.02 -7.48
N LEU A 34 6.96 5.23 -8.27
CA LEU A 34 5.80 5.73 -9.00
C LEU A 34 4.69 6.19 -8.05
N ALA A 35 4.36 5.39 -7.04
CA ALA A 35 3.33 5.74 -6.06
C ALA A 35 3.67 7.02 -5.29
N TYR A 36 4.92 7.14 -4.83
CA TYR A 36 5.39 8.36 -4.18
C TYR A 36 5.34 9.57 -5.11
N ARG A 37 5.78 9.43 -6.37
CA ARG A 37 5.75 10.55 -7.33
C ARG A 37 4.32 11.04 -7.54
N LEU A 38 3.38 10.13 -7.80
CA LEU A 38 1.97 10.48 -8.01
C LEU A 38 1.36 11.14 -6.77
N ALA A 39 1.65 10.62 -5.56
CA ALA A 39 1.18 11.20 -4.31
C ALA A 39 1.69 12.64 -4.11
N ILE A 40 2.99 12.85 -4.33
CA ILE A 40 3.63 14.16 -4.18
C ILE A 40 3.08 15.14 -5.23
N GLU A 41 2.94 14.73 -6.49
CA GLU A 41 2.41 15.57 -7.56
C GLU A 41 0.95 15.98 -7.29
N ALA A 42 0.11 15.06 -6.83
CA ALA A 42 -1.29 15.33 -6.49
C ALA A 42 -1.39 16.36 -5.35
N VAL A 43 -0.62 16.19 -4.26
CA VAL A 43 -0.61 17.16 -3.15
C VAL A 43 -0.08 18.51 -3.63
N ARG A 44 1.02 18.55 -4.39
CA ARG A 44 1.59 19.80 -4.92
C ARG A 44 0.60 20.55 -5.82
N TYR A 45 -0.18 19.83 -6.62
CA TYR A 45 -1.22 20.43 -7.44
C TYR A 45 -2.33 21.05 -6.56
N ALA A 46 -2.77 20.33 -5.52
CA ALA A 46 -3.82 20.78 -4.61
C ALA A 46 -3.43 22.01 -3.77
N VAL A 47 -2.14 22.24 -3.51
CA VAL A 47 -1.66 23.35 -2.67
C VAL A 47 -1.03 24.49 -3.46
N ARG A 48 -1.26 24.60 -4.78
CA ARG A 48 -0.73 25.75 -5.54
C ARG A 48 -1.26 27.09 -4.98
N PRO A 49 -0.45 28.17 -5.01
CA PRO A 49 0.88 28.30 -5.62
C PRO A 49 2.06 27.85 -4.72
N TYR A 50 1.81 27.25 -3.55
CA TYR A 50 2.88 26.80 -2.66
C TYR A 50 3.72 25.67 -3.30
N CYS A 51 5.03 25.68 -3.06
CA CYS A 51 5.96 24.64 -3.50
C CYS A 51 6.57 23.94 -2.27
N PRO A 52 5.86 22.97 -1.66
CA PRO A 52 6.34 22.32 -0.44
C PRO A 52 7.57 21.46 -0.70
N LEU A 53 8.46 21.40 0.29
CA LEU A 53 9.56 20.43 0.35
C LEU A 53 9.01 19.11 0.91
N ALA A 54 9.14 18.01 0.16
CA ALA A 54 8.69 16.69 0.60
C ALA A 54 9.77 15.97 1.43
N CYS A 55 9.40 15.49 2.61
CA CYS A 55 10.22 14.56 3.40
C CYS A 55 9.69 13.14 3.22
N ILE A 56 10.56 12.23 2.78
CA ILE A 56 10.19 10.83 2.53
C ILE A 56 10.97 9.94 3.51
N ASP A 57 10.26 9.04 4.19
CA ASP A 57 10.91 8.04 5.02
C ASP A 57 11.62 6.99 4.16
N GLY A 58 12.92 6.80 4.40
CA GLY A 58 13.72 5.74 3.77
C GLY A 58 15.21 6.04 3.71
N SER A 59 15.97 5.03 3.29
CA SER A 59 17.44 5.03 3.33
C SER A 59 18.12 4.97 1.96
N ILE A 60 17.37 4.70 0.89
CA ILE A 60 17.92 4.60 -0.46
C ILE A 60 17.75 5.96 -1.13
N PRO A 61 18.82 6.67 -1.52
CA PRO A 61 18.73 7.99 -2.14
C PRO A 61 17.81 8.01 -3.36
N TRP A 62 16.67 8.69 -3.24
CA TRP A 62 15.76 8.95 -4.34
C TRP A 62 15.02 10.26 -4.09
N TYR A 63 15.16 11.21 -5.01
CA TYR A 63 14.76 12.60 -4.78
C TYR A 63 13.82 13.11 -5.89
N PRO A 64 12.55 12.68 -5.93
CA PRO A 64 11.58 13.26 -6.85
C PRO A 64 11.29 14.70 -6.45
N HIS A 65 11.43 15.66 -7.38
CA HIS A 65 10.85 17.01 -7.27
C HIS A 65 10.84 17.66 -5.87
N HIS A 66 11.86 18.46 -5.51
CA HIS A 66 11.87 19.18 -4.23
C HIS A 66 11.57 18.24 -3.04
N SER A 67 12.38 17.19 -2.91
CA SER A 67 12.27 16.24 -1.81
C SER A 67 13.62 15.86 -1.23
N TYR A 68 13.60 15.38 0.01
CA TYR A 68 14.72 14.69 0.62
C TYR A 68 14.24 13.41 1.30
N MET A 69 15.16 12.48 1.50
CA MET A 69 14.91 11.24 2.23
C MET A 69 15.59 11.30 3.59
N LEU A 70 14.90 10.81 4.60
CA LEU A 70 15.42 10.74 5.96
C LEU A 70 15.09 9.35 6.53
N PRO A 71 16.07 8.56 6.98
CA PRO A 71 15.80 7.27 7.59
C PRO A 71 15.03 7.42 8.91
N ARG A 72 13.94 6.66 9.07
CA ARG A 72 13.06 6.71 10.26
C ARG A 72 12.46 8.10 10.46
N ALA A 73 12.07 8.73 9.36
CA ALA A 73 11.47 10.07 9.41
C ALA A 73 10.10 10.05 10.10
N ASP A 74 9.39 8.93 10.06
CA ASP A 74 8.12 8.73 10.78
C ASP A 74 8.26 8.88 12.31
N ALA A 75 9.44 8.58 12.87
CA ALA A 75 9.74 8.71 14.28
C ALA A 75 10.16 10.14 14.70
N THR A 76 10.61 10.97 13.76
CA THR A 76 11.26 12.27 14.05
C THR A 76 10.58 13.47 13.39
N VAL A 77 9.84 13.26 12.30
CA VAL A 77 9.18 14.29 11.51
C VAL A 77 7.67 14.09 11.59
N LYS A 78 6.97 15.01 12.27
CA LYS A 78 5.53 14.91 12.57
C LYS A 78 4.65 14.72 11.33
N VAL A 79 4.93 15.42 10.23
CA VAL A 79 4.14 15.28 9.00
C VAL A 79 4.30 13.89 8.36
N VAL A 80 5.48 13.29 8.46
CA VAL A 80 5.73 11.93 7.97
C VAL A 80 5.03 10.90 8.86
N SER A 81 5.07 11.09 10.19
CA SER A 81 4.30 10.27 11.13
C SER A 81 2.80 10.25 10.79
N ILE A 82 2.21 11.43 10.54
CA ILE A 82 0.82 11.55 10.11
C ILE A 82 0.58 10.84 8.78
N ALA A 83 1.45 11.02 7.79
CA ALA A 83 1.36 10.35 6.49
C ALA A 83 1.42 8.82 6.63
N SER A 84 2.28 8.29 7.49
CA SER A 84 2.37 6.84 7.79
C SER A 84 1.08 6.31 8.42
N CYS A 85 0.50 7.02 9.40
CA CYS A 85 -0.80 6.65 9.97
C CYS A 85 -1.94 6.72 8.95
N TYR A 86 -1.93 7.74 8.09
CA TYR A 86 -2.91 7.88 7.01
C TYR A 86 -2.81 6.72 6.01
N GLY A 87 -1.59 6.42 5.53
CA GLY A 87 -1.33 5.28 4.65
C GLY A 87 -1.75 3.95 5.26
N LYS A 88 -1.54 3.76 6.57
CA LYS A 88 -2.03 2.57 7.28
C LYS A 88 -3.55 2.50 7.29
N SER A 89 -4.25 3.61 7.50
CA SER A 89 -5.72 3.63 7.43
C SER A 89 -6.24 3.31 6.03
N VAL A 90 -5.56 3.79 4.98
CA VAL A 90 -5.88 3.44 3.58
C VAL A 90 -5.69 1.94 3.33
N GLN A 91 -4.58 1.36 3.80
CA GLN A 91 -4.34 -0.08 3.73
C GLN A 91 -5.46 -0.87 4.41
N VAL A 92 -5.87 -0.48 5.63
CA VAL A 92 -6.95 -1.14 6.37
C VAL A 92 -8.25 -1.14 5.58
N LYS A 93 -8.64 0.01 5.02
CA LYS A 93 -9.85 0.12 4.17
C LYS A 93 -9.78 -0.78 2.94
N ALA A 94 -8.64 -0.82 2.27
CA ALA A 94 -8.42 -1.69 1.11
C ALA A 94 -8.54 -3.17 1.49
N MET A 95 -7.98 -3.59 2.61
CA MET A 95 -8.07 -4.98 3.08
C MET A 95 -9.49 -5.37 3.51
N HIS A 96 -10.26 -4.46 4.08
CA HIS A 96 -11.68 -4.67 4.37
C HIS A 96 -12.49 -4.85 3.07
N ALA A 97 -12.20 -4.08 2.03
CA ALA A 97 -12.83 -4.26 0.73
C ALA A 97 -12.50 -5.64 0.12
N ILE A 98 -11.26 -6.09 0.23
CA ILE A 98 -10.84 -7.43 -0.22
C ILE A 98 -11.50 -8.52 0.62
N HIS A 99 -11.62 -8.35 1.94
CA HIS A 99 -12.31 -9.29 2.81
C HIS A 99 -13.77 -9.51 2.40
N LYS A 100 -14.48 -8.46 1.99
CA LYS A 100 -15.86 -8.61 1.47
C LYS A 100 -15.95 -9.53 0.25
N LEU A 101 -14.91 -9.57 -0.57
CA LEU A 101 -14.82 -10.44 -1.75
C LEU A 101 -14.33 -11.85 -1.40
N TYR A 102 -13.47 -11.97 -0.39
CA TYR A 102 -12.78 -13.20 0.00
C TYR A 102 -12.78 -13.37 1.52
N PRO A 103 -13.96 -13.55 2.14
CA PRO A 103 -14.10 -13.55 3.60
C PRO A 103 -13.32 -14.68 4.27
N GLU A 104 -13.14 -15.81 3.56
CA GLU A 104 -12.47 -17.00 4.06
C GLU A 104 -10.96 -16.81 4.31
N TYR A 105 -10.39 -15.71 3.83
CA TYR A 105 -8.96 -15.39 4.03
C TYR A 105 -8.72 -14.58 5.30
N GLY A 106 -9.69 -13.83 5.83
CA GLY A 106 -9.52 -13.05 7.07
C GLY A 106 -8.81 -11.71 6.94
N PHE A 107 -8.82 -11.09 5.75
CA PHE A 107 -8.13 -9.82 5.47
C PHE A 107 -8.55 -8.64 6.36
N ASP A 108 -9.75 -8.68 6.95
CA ASP A 108 -10.26 -7.69 7.89
C ASP A 108 -9.47 -7.63 9.21
N SER A 109 -8.84 -8.75 9.58
CA SER A 109 -8.08 -8.91 10.82
C SER A 109 -6.58 -8.76 10.59
N HIS A 110 -5.99 -9.59 9.73
CA HIS A 110 -4.52 -9.60 9.54
C HIS A 110 -4.05 -8.62 8.47
N HIS A 111 -4.95 -7.92 7.74
CA HIS A 111 -4.61 -6.86 6.79
C HIS A 111 -3.58 -7.27 5.71
N GLY A 112 -3.60 -8.53 5.30
CA GLY A 112 -2.66 -9.08 4.31
C GLY A 112 -1.27 -9.44 4.86
N TYR A 113 -0.98 -9.21 6.14
CA TYR A 113 0.23 -9.75 6.76
C TYR A 113 0.15 -11.27 6.86
N TYR A 114 1.31 -11.92 6.86
CA TYR A 114 1.41 -13.35 7.08
C TYR A 114 1.07 -13.67 8.53
N CYS A 115 0.15 -14.60 8.73
CA CYS A 115 -0.16 -15.20 10.02
C CYS A 115 -0.64 -16.64 9.80
N LYS A 116 -0.76 -17.43 10.87
CA LYS A 116 -1.22 -18.83 10.76
C LYS A 116 -2.58 -18.94 10.06
N GLN A 117 -3.53 -18.07 10.40
CA GLN A 117 -4.85 -18.04 9.77
C GLN A 117 -4.76 -17.80 8.25
N HIS A 118 -3.99 -16.80 7.84
CA HIS A 118 -3.81 -16.46 6.41
C HIS A 118 -3.08 -17.58 5.66
N HIS A 119 -2.08 -18.20 6.29
CA HIS A 119 -1.40 -19.38 5.76
C HIS A 119 -2.38 -20.54 5.52
N ASP A 120 -3.17 -20.88 6.53
CA ASP A 120 -4.12 -21.99 6.46
C ASP A 120 -5.20 -21.74 5.38
N ALA A 121 -5.65 -20.48 5.23
CA ALA A 121 -6.54 -20.08 4.16
C ALA A 121 -5.91 -20.26 2.77
N ILE A 122 -4.64 -19.87 2.58
CA ILE A 122 -3.93 -20.06 1.30
C ILE A 122 -3.75 -21.56 0.99
N VAL A 123 -3.41 -22.38 1.98
CA VAL A 123 -3.26 -23.84 1.79
C VAL A 123 -4.60 -24.49 1.40
N LYS A 124 -5.69 -24.04 2.03
CA LYS A 124 -7.03 -24.59 1.81
C LYS A 124 -7.66 -24.11 0.51
N TYR A 125 -7.64 -22.80 0.25
CA TYR A 125 -8.39 -22.16 -0.82
C TYR A 125 -7.52 -21.71 -2.00
N GLY A 126 -6.20 -21.85 -1.91
CA GLY A 126 -5.26 -21.36 -2.92
C GLY A 126 -4.90 -19.88 -2.75
N MET A 127 -4.13 -19.33 -3.69
CA MET A 127 -3.86 -17.89 -3.70
C MET A 127 -4.79 -17.16 -4.67
N ILE A 128 -5.16 -15.94 -4.29
CA ILE A 128 -5.88 -14.98 -5.14
C ILE A 128 -4.88 -14.26 -6.05
N ILE A 129 -5.07 -14.39 -7.37
CA ILE A 129 -4.25 -13.72 -8.38
C ILE A 129 -4.47 -12.21 -8.29
N GLY A 130 -3.40 -11.43 -8.38
CA GLY A 130 -3.46 -9.96 -8.33
C GLY A 130 -3.60 -9.37 -6.92
N VAL A 131 -4.04 -10.15 -5.92
CA VAL A 131 -4.11 -9.74 -4.50
C VAL A 131 -2.95 -10.27 -3.67
N HIS A 132 -2.47 -11.47 -3.96
CA HIS A 132 -1.31 -12.01 -3.27
C HIS A 132 -0.01 -11.79 -4.05
N ARG A 133 1.10 -11.59 -3.33
CA ARG A 133 2.43 -11.50 -3.94
C ARG A 133 3.02 -12.90 -4.12
N PHE A 134 3.05 -13.40 -5.35
CA PHE A 134 3.52 -14.76 -5.67
C PHE A 134 4.90 -15.07 -5.08
N GLY A 135 5.89 -14.16 -5.23
CA GLY A 135 7.24 -14.40 -4.69
C GLY A 135 7.32 -14.53 -3.16
N VAL A 136 6.31 -14.04 -2.43
CA VAL A 136 6.20 -14.24 -0.97
C VAL A 136 5.52 -15.59 -0.70
N ILE A 137 4.43 -15.88 -1.41
CA ILE A 137 3.68 -17.13 -1.24
C ILE A 137 4.47 -18.36 -1.65
N ALA A 138 5.26 -18.29 -2.72
CA ALA A 138 6.08 -19.40 -3.20
C ALA A 138 7.13 -19.87 -2.19
N ARG A 139 7.40 -19.07 -1.15
CA ARG A 139 8.31 -19.41 -0.05
C ARG A 139 7.58 -19.96 1.18
N MET A 140 6.25 -20.06 1.15
CA MET A 140 5.47 -20.60 2.25
C MET A 140 5.60 -22.13 2.31
N PRO A 141 5.71 -22.72 3.51
CA PRO A 141 5.66 -24.16 3.68
C PRO A 141 4.37 -24.75 3.07
N ALA A 142 4.47 -25.90 2.43
CA ALA A 142 3.33 -26.63 1.85
C ALA A 142 2.51 -25.87 0.78
N PHE A 143 3.03 -24.76 0.21
CA PHE A 143 2.38 -24.12 -0.93
C PHE A 143 2.43 -25.02 -2.17
N GLN A 144 1.29 -25.16 -2.84
CA GLN A 144 1.16 -25.94 -4.06
C GLN A 144 0.80 -25.01 -5.22
N ALA A 145 1.70 -24.87 -6.20
CA ALA A 145 1.57 -23.92 -7.32
C ALA A 145 0.32 -24.13 -8.19
N HIS A 146 -0.30 -25.32 -8.16
CA HIS A 146 -1.51 -25.62 -8.92
C HIS A 146 -2.80 -25.08 -8.27
N LYS A 147 -2.76 -24.55 -7.05
CA LYS A 147 -3.91 -23.93 -6.38
C LYS A 147 -3.98 -22.41 -6.63
N LEU A 148 -4.07 -22.02 -7.90
CA LEU A 148 -4.40 -20.66 -8.32
C LEU A 148 -5.90 -20.60 -8.55
N THR A 149 -6.67 -19.97 -7.65
CA THR A 149 -8.12 -20.21 -7.62
C THR A 149 -8.96 -19.03 -8.06
N LYS A 150 -8.46 -17.79 -7.96
CA LYS A 150 -9.32 -16.61 -8.16
C LYS A 150 -8.64 -15.53 -9.00
N HIS A 151 -9.21 -15.24 -10.16
CA HIS A 151 -8.93 -14.02 -10.93
C HIS A 151 -9.65 -12.84 -10.27
N PRO A 152 -9.01 -11.67 -10.15
CA PRO A 152 -9.72 -10.50 -9.67
C PRO A 152 -10.77 -10.12 -10.73
N THR A 153 -12.01 -9.90 -10.29
CA THR A 153 -12.97 -9.06 -11.03
C THR A 153 -12.31 -7.73 -11.37
N PRO A 154 -12.72 -7.04 -12.45
CA PRO A 154 -12.02 -5.85 -12.95
C PRO A 154 -11.88 -4.86 -11.81
N TYR A 155 -10.65 -4.69 -11.33
CA TYR A 155 -10.34 -3.72 -10.29
C TYR A 155 -10.54 -2.36 -10.97
N GLU A 156 -11.62 -1.66 -10.64
CA GLU A 156 -11.75 -0.27 -11.03
C GLU A 156 -10.51 0.43 -10.50
N ARG A 157 -9.72 0.97 -11.44
CA ARG A 157 -8.57 1.82 -11.16
C ARG A 157 -9.10 3.17 -10.67
N SER A 158 -9.85 3.20 -9.58
CA SER A 158 -10.35 4.44 -8.99
C SER A 158 -9.26 5.03 -8.10
N VAL A 159 -8.50 5.92 -8.75
CA VAL A 159 -7.97 7.22 -8.29
C VAL A 159 -7.95 7.47 -6.80
#